data_AF-A0A2E2YHC0-F1
#
_entry.id   AF-A0A2E2YHC0-F1
#
_cell.length_a   1.000
_cell.length_b   1.000
_cell.length_c   1.000
_cell.angle_alpha   90.00
_cell.angle_beta   90.00
_cell.angle_gamma   90.00
#
_symmetry.space_group_name_H-M   'P 1'
#
loop_
_entity.id
_entity.type
_entity.pdbx_description
1 polymer ?
#
loop_
_entity_poly.entity_id
_entity_poly.type
_entity_poly.pdbx_seq_one_letter_code
_entity_poly.pdbx_strand_id
1 'polypeptide(L)'
;MSILVGLLKGVWLWGDLVLSQCSRLLMRSKAELSRETINMTILYGISNCDTCRKAKKWFGENKIKINFFDFRKNQLTRDQVEKWVDTIGLDVLINRRGTTWRNLSEEHREALNGSNCVDVLLGAPTLMKRPIIEINEQFLIGFNSSIMKQIQLLKM
;
A
#
# COMPACT_ATOMS: atom_id res chain seq x y z
N MET A 1 -54.54 25.83 -60.43
CA MET A 1 -54.60 27.19 -59.87
C MET A 1 -54.05 27.14 -58.44
N SER A 2 -53.34 28.20 -58.00
CA SER A 2 -52.68 28.35 -56.68
C SER A 2 -51.48 27.41 -56.46
N ILE A 3 -50.18 27.77 -56.39
CA ILE A 3 -49.37 28.99 -56.04
C ILE A 3 -48.91 29.07 -54.56
N LEU A 4 -47.57 28.93 -54.35
CA LEU A 4 -46.72 29.34 -53.19
C LEU A 4 -47.09 28.75 -51.79
N VAL A 5 -46.24 28.53 -50.75
CA VAL A 5 -44.85 28.85 -50.31
C VAL A 5 -44.30 27.58 -49.58
N GLY A 6 -43.02 27.27 -49.29
CA GLY A 6 -41.70 27.85 -49.59
C GLY A 6 -40.67 27.69 -48.43
N LEU A 7 -39.37 27.56 -48.75
CA LEU A 7 -38.15 27.59 -47.89
C LEU A 7 -37.83 26.47 -46.85
N LEU A 8 -36.72 25.77 -47.13
CA LEU A 8 -35.52 25.54 -46.28
C LEU A 8 -35.67 25.03 -44.81
N LYS A 9 -35.14 23.83 -44.53
CA LYS A 9 -33.85 23.56 -43.81
C LYS A 9 -33.81 22.10 -43.32
N GLY A 10 -32.62 21.49 -43.30
CA GLY A 10 -32.37 20.27 -42.49
C GLY A 10 -31.78 19.07 -43.26
N VAL A 11 -30.52 19.19 -43.70
CA VAL A 11 -29.70 17.99 -43.96
C VAL A 11 -29.37 17.35 -42.60
N TRP A 12 -29.87 16.13 -42.35
CA TRP A 12 -29.27 15.23 -41.37
C TRP A 12 -29.09 13.85 -41.98
N LEU A 13 -27.83 13.47 -42.08
CA LEU A 13 -27.31 12.26 -42.70
C LEU A 13 -27.31 11.10 -41.69
N TRP A 14 -27.58 9.90 -42.20
CA TRP A 14 -27.07 8.61 -41.69
C TRP A 14 -27.63 8.14 -40.32
N GLY A 15 -28.81 7.55 -40.37
CA GLY A 15 -29.12 6.41 -39.50
C GLY A 15 -28.29 5.17 -39.89
N ASP A 16 -28.30 4.17 -39.01
CA ASP A 16 -27.85 2.78 -39.26
C ASP A 16 -26.35 2.43 -39.23
N LEU A 17 -25.45 3.30 -38.70
CA LEU A 17 -24.04 2.93 -38.48
C LEU A 17 -23.43 3.28 -37.10
N VAL A 18 -24.22 3.26 -36.02
CA VAL A 18 -23.70 3.52 -34.65
C VAL A 18 -23.91 2.36 -33.66
N LEU A 19 -24.83 1.42 -33.91
CA LEU A 19 -25.16 0.35 -32.95
C LEU A 19 -24.21 -0.88 -32.98
N SER A 20 -23.26 -0.96 -33.91
CA SER A 20 -22.27 -2.06 -33.97
C SER A 20 -20.96 -1.77 -33.21
N GLN A 21 -20.65 -0.50 -32.90
CA GLN A 21 -19.40 -0.11 -32.23
C GLN A 21 -19.55 0.13 -30.71
N CYS A 22 -20.73 0.50 -30.20
CA CYS A 22 -20.91 0.78 -28.77
C CYS A 22 -20.68 -0.45 -27.86
N SER A 23 -20.98 -1.67 -28.33
CA SER A 23 -20.69 -2.90 -27.55
C SER A 23 -19.19 -3.20 -27.38
N ARG A 24 -18.33 -2.62 -28.24
CA ARG A 24 -16.88 -2.87 -28.20
C ARG A 24 -16.12 -1.91 -27.26
N LEU A 25 -16.67 -0.73 -26.95
CA LEU A 25 -16.09 0.17 -25.95
C LEU A 25 -16.40 -0.25 -24.51
N LEU A 26 -17.60 -0.81 -24.26
CA LEU A 26 -18.00 -1.33 -22.93
C LEU A 26 -17.35 -2.68 -22.59
N MET A 27 -16.63 -3.28 -23.54
CA MET A 27 -15.84 -4.51 -23.36
C MET A 27 -14.32 -4.24 -23.26
N ARG A 28 -13.90 -3.02 -22.91
CA ARG A 28 -12.54 -2.82 -22.37
C ARG A 28 -12.45 -3.56 -21.03
N SER A 29 -11.63 -4.60 -21.04
CA SER A 29 -11.92 -5.81 -20.27
C SER A 29 -11.90 -5.62 -18.75
N LYS A 30 -12.70 -6.46 -18.06
CA LYS A 30 -12.49 -6.77 -16.63
C LYS A 30 -11.02 -7.15 -16.31
N ALA A 31 -10.29 -7.66 -17.31
CA ALA A 31 -8.88 -8.03 -17.27
C ALA A 31 -7.88 -6.85 -17.50
N GLU A 32 -8.34 -5.64 -17.85
CA GLU A 32 -7.54 -4.42 -17.73
C GLU A 32 -7.70 -3.86 -16.30
N LEU A 33 -8.94 -3.79 -15.81
CA LEU A 33 -9.23 -3.32 -14.45
C LEU A 33 -8.64 -4.24 -13.35
N SER A 34 -8.45 -5.55 -13.64
CA SER A 34 -7.76 -6.48 -12.72
C SER A 34 -6.23 -6.45 -12.81
N ARG A 35 -5.64 -5.71 -13.75
CA ARG A 35 -4.18 -5.48 -13.84
C ARG A 35 -3.76 -4.14 -13.25
N GLU A 36 -4.72 -3.22 -13.09
CA GLU A 36 -4.58 -2.00 -12.29
C GLU A 36 -5.22 -2.13 -10.90
N THR A 37 -5.21 -3.35 -10.33
CA THR A 37 -5.24 -3.49 -8.87
C THR A 37 -4.08 -2.67 -8.32
N ILE A 38 -4.40 -1.56 -7.67
CA ILE A 38 -3.40 -0.68 -7.07
C ILE A 38 -2.79 -1.45 -5.90
N ASN A 39 -1.70 -2.17 -6.17
CA ASN A 39 -0.87 -2.86 -5.18
C ASN A 39 -0.22 -1.79 -4.30
N MET A 40 -1.01 -1.21 -3.39
CA MET A 40 -0.66 -0.10 -2.51
C MET A 40 0.42 -0.59 -1.53
N THR A 41 1.66 -0.49 -1.97
CA THR A 41 2.80 -1.00 -1.22
C THR A 41 3.30 0.10 -0.30
N ILE A 42 3.14 -0.08 1.01
CA ILE A 42 3.56 0.92 2.00
C ILE A 42 4.80 0.40 2.71
N LEU A 43 5.86 1.22 2.71
CA LEU A 43 7.13 0.94 3.35
C LEU A 43 7.26 1.81 4.60
N TYR A 44 7.04 1.20 5.76
CA TYR A 44 7.10 1.84 7.06
C TYR A 44 8.52 1.75 7.65
N GLY A 45 9.04 2.85 8.18
CA GLY A 45 10.35 2.84 8.84
C GLY A 45 10.85 4.20 9.26
N ILE A 46 12.16 4.42 9.13
CA ILE A 46 12.78 5.74 9.29
C ILE A 46 13.72 6.04 8.12
N SER A 47 13.83 7.31 7.76
CA SER A 47 14.71 7.79 6.68
C SER A 47 16.18 7.41 6.90
N ASN A 48 16.70 7.52 8.13
CA ASN A 48 18.06 7.09 8.48
C ASN A 48 18.14 5.61 8.87
N CYS A 49 17.81 4.72 7.95
CA CYS A 49 17.98 3.27 8.10
C CYS A 49 18.46 2.64 6.79
N ASP A 50 19.62 1.98 6.81
CA ASP A 50 20.22 1.38 5.61
C ASP A 50 19.36 0.28 5.02
N THR A 51 18.69 -0.52 5.85
CA THR A 51 17.73 -1.55 5.41
C THR A 51 16.53 -0.92 4.69
N CYS A 52 16.02 0.21 5.17
CA CYS A 52 14.97 0.97 4.48
C CYS A 52 15.47 1.58 3.16
N ARG A 53 16.74 2.04 3.10
CA ARG A 53 17.35 2.55 1.87
C ARG A 53 17.52 1.44 0.82
N LYS A 54 17.98 0.26 1.23
CA LYS A 54 18.10 -0.95 0.38
C LYS A 54 16.74 -1.39 -0.16
N ALA A 55 15.72 -1.45 0.69
CA ALA A 55 14.35 -1.76 0.27
C ALA A 55 13.87 -0.77 -0.80
N LYS A 56 13.91 0.55 -0.54
CA LYS A 56 13.49 1.58 -1.50
C LYS A 56 14.19 1.47 -2.86
N LYS A 57 15.51 1.22 -2.86
CA LYS A 57 16.27 1.02 -4.09
C LYS A 57 15.74 -0.19 -4.89
N TRP A 58 15.59 -1.34 -4.24
CA TRP A 58 15.10 -2.55 -4.88
C TRP A 58 13.66 -2.39 -5.42
N PHE A 59 12.77 -1.73 -4.67
CA PHE A 59 11.41 -1.43 -5.14
C PHE A 59 11.43 -0.57 -6.42
N GLY A 60 12.28 0.46 -6.47
CA GLY A 60 12.48 1.28 -7.66
C GLY A 60 13.06 0.51 -8.86
N GLU A 61 14.08 -0.32 -8.64
CA GLU A 61 14.66 -1.19 -9.68
C GLU A 61 13.64 -2.17 -10.25
N ASN A 62 12.73 -2.68 -9.41
CA ASN A 62 11.63 -3.57 -9.81
C ASN A 62 10.38 -2.83 -10.33
N LYS A 63 10.47 -1.50 -10.56
CA LYS A 63 9.38 -0.62 -11.03
C LYS A 63 8.10 -0.67 -10.19
N ILE A 64 8.24 -0.93 -8.88
CA ILE A 64 7.14 -1.01 -7.93
C ILE A 64 6.91 0.39 -7.34
N LYS A 65 5.68 0.91 -7.45
CA LYS A 65 5.30 2.14 -6.73
C LYS A 65 5.20 1.81 -5.23
N ILE A 66 5.90 2.58 -4.40
CA ILE A 66 5.85 2.46 -2.94
C ILE A 66 5.63 3.80 -2.27
N ASN A 67 4.83 3.81 -1.21
CA ASN A 67 4.66 4.96 -0.34
C ASN A 67 5.56 4.77 0.90
N PHE A 68 6.43 5.73 1.20
CA PHE A 68 7.32 5.64 2.36
C PHE A 68 6.77 6.42 3.54
N PHE A 69 6.51 5.73 4.66
CA PHE A 69 6.02 6.31 5.91
C PHE A 69 7.16 6.37 6.93
N ASP A 70 7.50 7.57 7.40
CA ASP A 70 8.58 7.78 8.38
C ASP A 70 8.00 8.00 9.79
N PHE A 71 8.26 7.05 10.70
CA PHE A 71 7.78 7.09 12.10
C PHE A 71 8.23 8.32 12.90
N ARG A 72 9.20 9.11 12.41
CA ARG A 72 9.63 10.37 13.03
C ARG A 72 8.93 11.61 12.49
N LYS A 73 8.26 11.50 11.33
CA LYS A 73 7.56 12.59 10.66
C LYS A 73 6.05 12.44 10.73
N ASN A 74 5.58 11.21 10.89
CA ASN A 74 4.17 10.84 10.88
C ASN A 74 3.86 10.01 12.14
N GLN A 75 2.82 10.39 12.87
CA GLN A 75 2.30 9.63 13.99
C GLN A 75 1.64 8.35 13.47
N LEU A 76 1.88 7.21 14.12
CA LEU A 76 1.12 5.98 13.88
C LEU A 76 -0.25 6.08 14.56
N THR A 77 -1.26 5.45 13.96
CA THR A 77 -2.56 5.26 14.63
C THR A 77 -2.53 4.00 15.50
N ARG A 78 -3.37 3.96 16.53
CA ARG A 78 -3.57 2.78 17.38
C ARG A 78 -3.93 1.55 16.56
N ASP A 79 -4.93 1.68 15.69
CA ASP A 79 -5.46 0.63 14.83
C ASP A 79 -4.39 -0.01 13.92
N GLN A 80 -3.43 0.79 13.43
CA GLN A 80 -2.30 0.27 12.63
C GLN A 80 -1.37 -0.62 13.46
N VAL A 81 -1.07 -0.19 14.69
CA VAL A 81 -0.19 -0.94 15.60
C VAL A 81 -0.89 -2.21 16.10
N GLU A 82 -2.18 -2.13 16.43
CA GLU A 82 -3.03 -3.29 16.77
C GLU A 82 -3.05 -4.30 15.62
N LYS A 83 -3.35 -3.87 14.39
CA LYS A 83 -3.30 -4.73 13.19
C LYS A 83 -1.94 -5.42 13.01
N TRP A 84 -0.82 -4.76 13.30
CA TRP A 84 0.52 -5.38 13.23
C TRP A 84 0.81 -6.36 14.36
N VAL A 85 0.35 -6.08 15.58
CA VAL A 85 0.50 -7.00 16.72
C VAL A 85 -0.30 -8.27 16.46
N ASP A 86 -1.54 -8.15 15.99
CA ASP A 86 -2.44 -9.29 15.71
C ASP A 86 -1.97 -10.15 14.54
N THR A 87 -1.48 -9.53 13.45
CA THR A 87 -1.10 -10.26 12.23
C THR A 87 0.33 -10.80 12.24
N ILE A 88 1.27 -10.11 12.89
CA ILE A 88 2.70 -10.45 12.84
C ILE A 88 3.18 -11.09 14.15
N GLY A 89 2.50 -10.82 15.26
CA GLY A 89 2.92 -11.20 16.60
C GLY A 89 4.00 -10.28 17.17
N LEU A 90 3.84 -9.93 18.45
CA LEU A 90 4.67 -8.95 19.14
C LEU A 90 6.19 -9.31 19.14
N ASP A 91 6.53 -10.58 19.34
CA ASP A 91 7.92 -11.08 19.32
C ASP A 91 8.63 -10.83 17.98
N VAL A 92 7.88 -10.95 16.88
CA VAL A 92 8.38 -10.73 15.53
C VAL A 92 8.41 -9.24 15.21
N LEU A 93 7.48 -8.45 15.74
CA LEU A 93 7.44 -6.99 15.58
C LEU A 93 8.57 -6.25 16.32
N ILE A 94 8.94 -6.65 17.54
CA ILE A 94 9.91 -5.91 18.38
C ILE A 94 11.37 -6.22 18.03
N ASN A 95 12.22 -5.19 17.98
CA ASN A 95 13.68 -5.34 17.86
C ASN A 95 14.36 -5.49 19.24
N ARG A 96 14.25 -6.69 19.84
CA ARG A 96 14.93 -7.04 21.11
C ARG A 96 16.47 -6.91 21.09
N ARG A 97 17.10 -6.74 19.92
CA ARG A 97 18.55 -6.52 19.77
C ARG A 97 18.95 -5.05 19.64
N GLY A 98 17.98 -4.12 19.55
CA GLY A 98 18.20 -2.69 19.38
C GLY A 98 18.68 -1.97 20.64
N THR A 99 19.24 -0.77 20.48
CA THR A 99 19.57 0.13 21.61
C THR A 99 18.31 0.61 22.32
N THR A 100 17.24 0.93 21.58
CA THR A 100 15.94 1.32 22.16
C THR A 100 15.39 0.29 23.14
N TRP A 101 15.58 -1.01 22.88
CA TRP A 101 15.17 -2.10 23.80
C TRP A 101 16.03 -2.17 25.07
N ARG A 102 17.36 -1.98 24.93
CA ARG A 102 18.29 -1.94 26.07
C ARG A 102 18.01 -0.76 27.00
N ASN A 103 17.65 0.39 26.42
CA ASN A 103 17.36 1.64 27.13
C ASN A 103 15.90 1.72 27.63
N LEU A 104 15.08 0.69 27.38
CA LEU A 104 13.70 0.63 27.85
C LEU A 104 13.67 0.34 29.36
N SER A 105 12.83 1.06 30.11
CA SER A 105 12.59 0.78 31.54
C SER A 105 11.94 -0.59 31.73
N GLU A 106 12.06 -1.17 32.92
CA GLU A 106 11.48 -2.48 33.20
C GLU A 106 9.94 -2.44 33.17
N GLU A 107 9.34 -1.38 33.72
CA GLU A 107 7.89 -1.09 33.61
C GLU A 107 7.38 -1.15 32.16
N HIS A 108 8.14 -0.58 31.21
CA HIS A 108 7.78 -0.63 29.79
C HIS A 108 8.03 -2.00 29.14
N ARG A 109 8.94 -2.82 29.67
CA ARG A 109 9.11 -4.22 29.23
C ARG A 109 7.97 -5.10 29.73
N GLU A 110 7.56 -4.94 30.98
CA GLU A 110 6.40 -5.61 31.56
C GLU A 110 5.11 -5.20 30.83
N ALA A 111 4.92 -3.90 30.57
CA ALA A 111 3.79 -3.39 29.80
C ALA A 111 3.72 -3.93 28.36
N LEU A 112 4.86 -4.26 27.74
CA LEU A 112 4.90 -4.94 26.43
C LEU A 112 4.48 -6.42 26.53
N ASN A 113 4.73 -7.10 27.64
CA ASN A 113 4.27 -8.49 27.83
C ASN A 113 2.78 -8.57 28.25
N GLY A 114 2.17 -7.44 28.63
CA GLY A 114 0.76 -7.33 28.99
C GLY A 114 -0.12 -6.62 27.94
N SER A 115 -1.32 -6.22 28.36
CA SER A 115 -2.34 -5.59 27.50
C SER A 115 -1.95 -4.23 26.91
N ASN A 116 -0.92 -3.57 27.46
CA ASN A 116 -0.56 -2.19 27.14
C ASN A 116 0.53 -2.08 26.06
N CYS A 117 0.81 -3.18 25.34
CA CYS A 117 1.91 -3.23 24.38
C CYS A 117 1.78 -2.18 23.26
N VAL A 118 0.56 -1.89 22.82
CA VAL A 118 0.24 -0.90 21.77
C VAL A 118 0.67 0.50 22.19
N ASP A 119 0.37 0.93 23.43
CA ASP A 119 0.74 2.26 23.93
C ASP A 119 2.25 2.45 24.01
N VAL A 120 2.99 1.42 24.42
CA VAL A 120 4.47 1.47 24.43
C VAL A 120 5.02 1.57 23.00
N LEU A 121 4.42 0.87 22.03
CA LEU A 121 4.82 0.94 20.62
C LEU A 121 4.47 2.29 19.96
N LEU A 122 3.34 2.91 20.33
CA LEU A 122 2.95 4.26 19.89
C LEU A 122 3.88 5.33 20.49
N GLY A 123 4.25 5.20 21.77
CA GLY A 123 5.19 6.11 22.44
C GLY A 123 6.64 5.97 21.94
N ALA A 124 7.06 4.77 21.55
CA ALA A 124 8.39 4.50 21.05
C ALA A 124 8.42 3.65 19.75
N PRO A 125 7.95 4.17 18.59
CA PRO A 125 7.90 3.42 17.32
C PRO A 125 9.25 2.88 16.82
N THR A 126 10.37 3.43 17.33
CA THR A 126 11.71 2.91 17.00
C THR A 126 12.03 1.56 17.66
N LEU A 127 11.23 1.08 18.61
CA LEU A 127 11.30 -0.29 19.14
C LEU A 127 11.01 -1.34 18.07
N MET A 128 10.17 -1.02 17.08
CA MET A 128 9.79 -1.96 16.04
C MET A 128 10.95 -2.29 15.08
N LYS A 129 10.98 -3.55 14.63
CA LYS A 129 11.83 -4.00 13.52
C LYS A 129 11.46 -3.23 12.26
N ARG A 130 12.47 -2.89 11.44
CA ARG A 130 12.34 -1.98 10.30
C ARG A 130 13.13 -2.48 9.09
N PRO A 131 12.63 -2.31 7.84
CA PRO A 131 11.30 -1.80 7.52
C PRO A 131 10.16 -2.77 7.89
N ILE A 132 8.94 -2.27 7.94
CA ILE A 132 7.71 -3.09 7.79
C ILE A 132 7.18 -2.77 6.39
N ILE A 133 6.75 -3.80 5.66
CA ILE A 133 6.29 -3.70 4.27
C ILE A 133 4.86 -4.21 4.23
N GLU A 134 3.90 -3.36 3.88
CA GLU A 134 2.51 -3.75 3.62
C GLU A 134 2.32 -3.93 2.10
N ILE A 135 1.80 -5.08 1.69
CA ILE A 135 1.43 -5.42 0.30
C ILE A 135 0.14 -6.22 0.35
N ASN A 136 -0.93 -5.71 -0.27
CA ASN A 136 -2.21 -6.41 -0.40
C ASN A 136 -2.69 -6.99 0.95
N GLU A 137 -2.68 -6.12 1.98
CA GLU A 137 -3.02 -6.41 3.39
C GLU A 137 -2.09 -7.37 4.14
N GLN A 138 -1.06 -7.93 3.48
CA GLN A 138 -0.03 -8.73 4.12
C GLN A 138 1.13 -7.86 4.61
N PHE A 139 1.70 -8.22 5.78
CA PHE A 139 2.83 -7.53 6.38
C PHE A 139 4.09 -8.38 6.38
N LEU A 140 5.19 -7.81 5.88
CA LEU A 140 6.52 -8.42 5.87
C LEU A 140 7.48 -7.58 6.72
N ILE A 141 8.29 -8.23 7.57
CA ILE A 141 9.25 -7.53 8.44
C ILE A 141 10.69 -7.71 7.94
N GLY A 142 11.41 -6.59 7.88
CA GLY A 142 12.80 -6.51 7.46
C GLY A 142 12.96 -6.51 5.95
N PHE A 143 14.20 -6.66 5.49
CA PHE A 143 14.52 -6.76 4.07
C PHE A 143 15.72 -7.69 3.87
N ASN A 144 15.46 -8.88 3.32
CA ASN A 144 16.45 -9.91 3.04
C ASN A 144 16.05 -10.71 1.78
N SER A 145 16.85 -11.68 1.36
CA SER A 145 16.60 -12.49 0.14
C SER A 145 15.34 -13.34 0.19
N SER A 146 14.89 -13.78 1.36
CA SER A 146 13.61 -14.49 1.52
C SER A 146 12.43 -13.52 1.31
N ILE A 147 12.48 -12.36 1.96
CA ILE A 147 11.46 -11.30 1.82
C ILE A 147 11.38 -10.82 0.36
N MET A 148 12.51 -10.64 -0.33
CA MET A 148 12.52 -10.27 -1.76
C MET A 148 11.80 -11.31 -2.65
N LYS A 149 11.98 -12.61 -2.38
CA LYS A 149 11.23 -13.68 -3.08
C LYS A 149 9.74 -13.65 -2.74
N GLN A 150 9.39 -13.45 -1.47
CA GLN A 150 7.99 -13.36 -1.05
C GLN A 150 7.28 -12.16 -1.70
N ILE A 151 7.92 -10.99 -1.78
CA ILE A 151 7.37 -9.83 -2.50
C ILE A 151 7.18 -10.13 -4.00
N GLN A 152 8.02 -10.96 -4.61
CA GLN A 152 7.84 -11.38 -6.00
C GLN A 152 6.62 -12.30 -6.17
N LEU A 153 6.39 -13.23 -5.23
CA LEU A 153 5.21 -14.10 -5.23
C LEU A 153 3.90 -13.33 -5.02
N LEU A 154 3.88 -12.33 -4.14
CA LEU A 154 2.68 -11.51 -3.83
C LEU A 154 2.27 -10.52 -4.94
N LYS A 155 3.00 -10.50 -6.07
CA LYS A 155 2.67 -9.74 -7.27
C LYS A 155 2.06 -10.59 -8.39
N MET A 156 2.17 -11.93 -8.28
CA MET A 156 1.75 -12.88 -9.31
C MET A 156 0.26 -13.18 -9.18
#